data_AF-A0A2A8CTP5-F1
#
_entry.id   AF-A0A2A8CTP5-F1
#
_cell.length_a   1.000
_cell.length_b   1.000
_cell.length_c   1.000
_cell.angle_alpha   90.00
_cell.angle_beta   90.00
_cell.angle_gamma   90.00
#
_symmetry.space_group_name_H-M   'P 1'
#
loop_
_entity.id
_entity.type
_entity.pdbx_description
1 polymer ?
#
loop_
_entity_poly.entity_id
_entity_poly.type
_entity_poly.pdbx_seq_one_letter_code
_entity_poly.pdbx_strand_id
1 'polypeptide(L)'
;MEQVEYLIDEVEALRTVTDTVPEPVQSGRPTDDDLSMKELYGLIAELDRHERTDWIRRARDEDTPTLSPAEATERVRRGDWNDRDLDVVLDAVQDARRDLVANLTDLDAGTWMREVEVEGESLTLFELVHRFATDDFQRLRDLGYRLHDADLSDRGEE
;
A
#
# COMPACT_ATOMS: atom_id res chain seq x y z
N MET A 1 9.23 -13.19 12.29
CA MET A 1 8.59 -13.95 11.20
C MET A 1 7.09 -13.70 11.17
N GLU A 2 6.37 -13.70 12.30
CA GLU A 2 4.92 -13.41 12.36
C GLU A 2 4.47 -12.10 11.66
N GLN A 3 5.28 -11.03 11.69
CA GLN A 3 4.95 -9.76 11.03
C GLN A 3 5.04 -9.81 9.49
N VAL A 4 5.89 -10.69 8.95
CA VAL A 4 6.03 -10.88 7.50
C VAL A 4 4.88 -11.75 6.97
N GLU A 5 4.45 -12.74 7.77
CA GLU A 5 3.24 -13.52 7.49
C GLU A 5 1.97 -12.64 7.58
N TYR A 6 1.91 -11.72 8.54
CA TYR A 6 0.81 -10.75 8.66
C TYR A 6 0.67 -9.83 7.42
N LEU A 7 1.79 -9.43 6.79
CA LEU A 7 1.78 -8.65 5.54
C LEU A 7 1.19 -9.42 4.34
N ILE A 8 1.30 -10.76 4.34
CA ILE A 8 0.68 -11.63 3.31
C ILE A 8 -0.80 -11.81 3.62
N ASP A 9 -1.14 -12.10 4.88
CA ASP A 9 -2.52 -12.32 5.33
C ASP A 9 -3.40 -11.07 5.12
N GLU A 10 -2.85 -9.86 5.31
CA GLU A 10 -3.56 -8.60 5.01
C GLU A 10 -3.94 -8.47 3.52
N VAL A 11 -3.10 -8.96 2.60
CA VAL A 11 -3.37 -8.94 1.15
C VAL A 11 -4.41 -9.98 0.72
N GLU A 12 -4.48 -11.12 1.40
CA GLU A 12 -5.57 -12.08 1.18
C GLU A 12 -6.90 -11.60 1.78
N ALA A 13 -6.87 -10.96 2.95
CA ALA A 13 -8.04 -10.33 3.55
C ALA A 13 -8.60 -9.20 2.67
N LEU A 14 -7.71 -8.46 1.99
CA LEU A 14 -8.04 -7.41 1.04
C LEU A 14 -8.93 -7.86 -0.12
N ARG A 15 -8.66 -9.02 -0.72
CA ARG A 15 -9.48 -9.60 -1.80
C ARG A 15 -10.92 -9.86 -1.36
N THR A 16 -11.09 -10.35 -0.14
CA THR A 16 -12.40 -10.74 0.39
C THR A 16 -13.36 -9.54 0.54
N VAL A 17 -12.80 -8.34 0.78
CA VAL A 17 -13.59 -7.09 0.85
C VAL A 17 -13.93 -6.56 -0.54
N THR A 18 -13.09 -6.81 -1.55
CA THR A 18 -13.21 -6.19 -2.89
C THR A 18 -14.35 -6.79 -3.72
N ASP A 19 -14.61 -8.10 -3.60
CA ASP A 19 -15.64 -8.83 -4.37
C ASP A 19 -17.08 -8.32 -4.12
N THR A 20 -17.29 -7.50 -3.10
CA THR A 20 -18.61 -6.97 -2.73
C THR A 20 -18.86 -5.54 -3.22
N VAL A 21 -17.87 -4.88 -3.82
CA VAL A 21 -17.95 -3.46 -4.23
C VAL A 21 -18.37 -3.34 -5.70
N PRO A 22 -19.43 -2.57 -6.05
CA PRO A 22 -19.84 -2.37 -7.45
C PRO A 22 -18.78 -1.61 -8.30
N GLU A 23 -18.64 -1.96 -9.58
CA GLU A 23 -17.65 -1.37 -10.51
C GLU A 23 -17.62 0.18 -10.57
N PRO A 24 -18.76 0.91 -10.55
CA PRO A 24 -18.75 2.37 -10.52
C PRO A 24 -18.09 2.94 -9.26
N VAL A 25 -18.19 2.20 -8.15
CA VAL A 25 -17.61 2.56 -6.85
C VAL A 25 -16.11 2.23 -6.82
N GLN A 26 -15.68 1.21 -7.56
CA GLN A 26 -14.26 0.88 -7.69
C GLN A 26 -13.47 1.91 -8.52
N SER A 27 -14.12 2.49 -9.51
CA SER A 27 -13.50 3.42 -10.49
C SER A 27 -13.75 4.88 -10.17
N GLY A 28 -14.74 5.16 -9.32
CA GLY A 28 -15.14 6.49 -8.88
C GLY A 28 -14.18 7.05 -7.83
N ARG A 29 -13.90 8.35 -7.93
CA ARG A 29 -13.22 9.11 -6.89
C ARG A 29 -14.28 9.74 -5.97
N PRO A 30 -14.21 9.57 -4.64
CA PRO A 30 -15.13 10.23 -3.72
C PRO A 30 -15.10 11.75 -3.83
N THR A 31 -13.91 12.33 -4.04
CA THR A 31 -13.68 13.75 -4.39
C THR A 31 -12.56 13.85 -5.44
N ASP A 32 -12.43 14.99 -6.13
CA ASP A 32 -11.39 15.18 -7.16
C ASP A 32 -9.95 15.01 -6.62
N ASP A 33 -9.76 15.25 -5.32
CA ASP A 33 -8.49 15.11 -4.62
C ASP A 33 -8.25 13.67 -4.11
N ASP A 34 -9.27 12.82 -4.08
CA ASP A 34 -9.14 11.44 -3.62
C ASP A 34 -8.68 10.50 -4.74
N LEU A 35 -7.95 9.45 -4.36
CA LEU A 35 -7.71 8.31 -5.25
C LEU A 35 -8.98 7.46 -5.35
N SER A 36 -9.26 6.94 -6.55
CA SER A 36 -10.23 5.84 -6.72
C SER A 36 -9.73 4.58 -5.99
N MET A 37 -10.59 3.57 -5.86
CA MET A 37 -10.16 2.28 -5.29
C MET A 37 -9.05 1.63 -6.13
N LYS A 38 -9.18 1.62 -7.46
CA LYS A 38 -8.14 1.09 -8.36
C LYS A 38 -6.83 1.87 -8.26
N GLU A 39 -6.90 3.19 -8.16
CA GLU A 39 -5.74 4.04 -7.95
C GLU A 39 -5.10 3.80 -6.57
N LEU A 40 -5.90 3.59 -5.52
CA LEU A 40 -5.37 3.28 -4.19
C LEU A 40 -4.64 1.93 -4.16
N TYR A 41 -5.20 0.91 -4.80
CA TYR A 41 -4.49 -0.36 -4.98
C TYR A 41 -3.24 -0.20 -5.84
N GLY A 42 -3.32 0.60 -6.90
CA GLY A 42 -2.17 1.00 -7.71
C GLY A 42 -1.06 1.65 -6.86
N LEU A 43 -1.43 2.53 -5.92
CA LEU A 43 -0.50 3.15 -4.99
C LEU A 43 0.22 2.13 -4.13
N ILE A 44 -0.51 1.15 -3.56
CA ILE A 44 0.10 0.09 -2.76
C ILE A 44 1.10 -0.71 -3.63
N ALA A 45 0.72 -1.09 -4.84
CA ALA A 45 1.60 -1.83 -5.75
C ALA A 45 2.84 -1.02 -6.18
N GLU A 46 2.72 0.29 -6.35
CA GLU A 46 3.83 1.21 -6.67
C GLU A 46 4.77 1.42 -5.48
N LEU A 47 4.21 1.55 -4.27
CA LEU A 47 4.99 1.65 -3.04
C LEU A 47 5.80 0.37 -2.82
N ASP A 48 5.18 -0.80 -2.97
CA ASP A 48 5.85 -2.10 -2.78
C ASP A 48 6.96 -2.32 -3.82
N ARG A 49 6.67 -2.13 -5.12
CA ARG A 49 7.63 -2.38 -6.21
C ARG A 49 8.82 -1.44 -6.23
N HIS A 50 8.62 -0.17 -5.87
CA HIS A 50 9.64 0.85 -6.05
C HIS A 50 10.19 1.37 -4.73
N GLU A 51 9.34 1.95 -3.91
CA GLU A 51 9.77 2.71 -2.73
C GLU A 51 10.23 1.79 -1.60
N ARG A 52 9.36 0.88 -1.16
CA ARG A 52 9.60 -0.03 -0.04
C ARG A 52 10.72 -1.03 -0.37
N THR A 53 10.75 -1.53 -1.60
CA THR A 53 11.84 -2.38 -2.08
C THR A 53 13.17 -1.63 -2.09
N ASP A 54 13.21 -0.37 -2.56
CA ASP A 54 14.43 0.44 -2.50
C ASP A 54 14.86 0.73 -1.05
N TRP A 55 13.90 1.03 -0.18
CA TRP A 55 14.18 1.31 1.23
C TRP A 55 14.75 0.10 1.96
N ILE A 56 14.23 -1.11 1.72
CA ILE A 56 14.79 -2.34 2.27
C ILE A 56 16.21 -2.57 1.75
N ARG A 57 16.44 -2.36 0.45
CA ARG A 57 17.78 -2.46 -0.15
C ARG A 57 18.75 -1.48 0.50
N ARG A 58 18.36 -0.22 0.68
CA ARG A 58 19.19 0.80 1.34
C ARG A 58 19.43 0.46 2.80
N ALA A 59 18.42 0.01 3.53
CA ALA A 59 18.57 -0.47 4.90
C ALA A 59 19.51 -1.67 5.01
N ARG A 60 19.63 -2.50 3.97
CA ARG A 60 20.59 -3.60 3.92
C ARG A 60 22.02 -3.10 3.68
N ASP A 61 22.19 -2.18 2.75
CA ASP A 61 23.49 -1.81 2.16
C ASP A 61 24.16 -0.60 2.83
N GLU A 62 23.39 0.28 3.48
CA GLU A 62 23.86 1.52 4.10
C GLU A 62 23.75 1.44 5.63
N ASP A 63 24.67 2.12 6.33
CA ASP A 63 24.56 2.34 7.78
C ASP A 63 23.69 3.58 8.04
N THR A 64 22.52 3.36 8.63
CA THR A 64 21.50 4.37 8.98
C THR A 64 21.09 5.29 7.80
N PRO A 65 20.48 4.74 6.73
CA PRO A 65 20.09 5.54 5.58
C PRO A 65 18.93 6.49 5.91
N THR A 66 19.01 7.73 5.40
CA THR A 66 17.84 8.60 5.28
C THR A 66 17.04 8.21 4.04
N LEU A 67 15.79 7.85 4.26
CA LEU A 67 14.80 7.42 3.29
C LEU A 67 13.79 8.54 3.08
N SER A 68 13.51 8.86 1.82
CA SER A 68 12.58 9.93 1.47
C SER A 68 11.40 9.34 0.71
N PRO A 69 10.15 9.68 1.09
CA PRO A 69 8.96 9.30 0.35
C PRO A 69 9.09 9.70 -1.11
N ALA A 70 8.78 8.78 -2.03
CA ALA A 70 8.74 9.10 -3.44
C ALA A 70 7.35 9.66 -3.80
N GLU A 71 7.25 10.28 -4.97
CA GLU A 71 5.97 10.83 -5.48
C GLU A 71 5.03 9.73 -6.00
N ALA A 72 4.80 8.66 -5.22
CA ALA A 72 4.01 7.50 -5.62
C ALA A 72 2.57 7.87 -5.96
N THR A 73 1.93 8.74 -5.16
CA THR A 73 0.58 9.26 -5.43
C THR A 73 0.48 9.95 -6.79
N GLU A 74 1.48 10.76 -7.14
CA GLU A 74 1.51 11.48 -8.42
C GLU A 74 1.82 10.55 -9.60
N ARG A 75 2.62 9.49 -9.38
CA ARG A 75 2.83 8.43 -10.40
C ARG A 75 1.54 7.69 -10.69
N VAL A 76 0.78 7.34 -9.66
CA VAL A 76 -0.49 6.63 -9.79
C VAL A 76 -1.52 7.46 -10.54
N ARG A 77 -1.71 8.73 -10.15
CA ARG A 77 -2.67 9.64 -10.80
C ARG A 77 -2.38 9.90 -12.28
N ARG A 78 -1.10 9.89 -12.68
CA ARG A 78 -0.68 10.05 -14.08
C ARG A 78 -0.65 8.72 -14.84
N GLY A 79 -0.75 7.60 -14.14
CA GLY A 79 -0.76 6.27 -14.71
C GLY A 79 -2.15 5.87 -15.22
N ASP A 80 -2.22 4.65 -15.73
CA ASP A 80 -3.42 4.02 -16.29
C ASP A 80 -4.15 3.13 -15.27
N TRP A 81 -3.87 3.27 -13.97
CA TRP A 81 -4.40 2.38 -12.94
C TRP A 81 -5.92 2.30 -12.91
N ASN A 82 -6.61 3.42 -13.16
CA ASN A 82 -8.08 3.44 -13.17
C ASN A 82 -8.69 2.78 -14.43
N ASP A 83 -7.93 2.75 -15.54
CA ASP A 83 -8.36 2.17 -16.82
C ASP A 83 -8.20 0.64 -16.85
N ARG A 84 -7.48 0.07 -15.88
CA ARG A 84 -7.24 -1.38 -15.79
C ARG A 84 -8.42 -2.11 -15.16
N ASP A 85 -8.58 -3.38 -15.53
CA ASP A 85 -9.49 -4.30 -14.84
C ASP A 85 -9.06 -4.47 -13.39
N LEU A 86 -10.03 -4.54 -12.47
CA LEU A 86 -9.74 -4.65 -11.04
C LEU A 86 -8.87 -5.89 -10.74
N ASP A 87 -9.15 -7.02 -11.36
CA ASP A 87 -8.36 -8.26 -11.19
C ASP A 87 -6.88 -8.05 -11.53
N VAL A 88 -6.59 -7.31 -12.61
CA VAL A 88 -5.22 -6.97 -13.01
C VAL A 88 -4.55 -6.06 -11.99
N VAL A 89 -5.30 -5.13 -11.41
CA VAL A 89 -4.78 -4.24 -10.35
C VAL A 89 -4.47 -5.05 -9.08
N LEU A 90 -5.37 -5.93 -8.66
CA LEU A 90 -5.18 -6.78 -7.49
C LEU A 90 -4.02 -7.76 -7.68
N ASP A 91 -3.87 -8.36 -8.85
CA ASP A 91 -2.72 -9.22 -9.18
C ASP A 91 -1.41 -8.44 -9.10
N ALA A 92 -1.37 -7.19 -9.59
CA ALA A 92 -0.20 -6.34 -9.48
C ALA A 92 0.17 -6.01 -8.02
N VAL A 93 -0.82 -5.82 -7.13
CA VAL A 93 -0.58 -5.66 -5.68
C VAL A 93 0.01 -6.94 -5.10
N GLN A 94 -0.56 -8.09 -5.43
CA GLN A 94 -0.09 -9.38 -4.90
C GLN A 94 1.34 -9.68 -5.32
N ASP A 95 1.65 -9.50 -6.60
CA ASP A 95 3.00 -9.75 -7.11
C ASP A 95 4.01 -8.81 -6.45
N ALA A 96 3.68 -7.52 -6.36
CA ALA A 96 4.51 -6.53 -5.66
C ALA A 96 4.75 -6.90 -4.20
N ARG A 97 3.71 -7.32 -3.47
CA ARG A 97 3.81 -7.72 -2.06
C ARG A 97 4.64 -8.99 -1.89
N ARG A 98 4.47 -9.99 -2.76
CA ARG A 98 5.25 -11.23 -2.73
C ARG A 98 6.74 -10.94 -2.91
N ASP A 99 7.08 -10.09 -3.87
CA ASP A 99 8.47 -9.67 -4.12
C ASP A 99 9.04 -8.92 -2.91
N LEU A 100 8.26 -8.00 -2.33
CA LEU A 100 8.65 -7.28 -1.12
C LEU A 100 8.93 -8.23 0.05
N VAL A 101 8.02 -9.17 0.28
CA VAL A 101 8.14 -10.16 1.36
C VAL A 101 9.33 -11.08 1.13
N ALA A 102 9.58 -11.53 -0.10
CA ALA A 102 10.76 -12.32 -0.42
C ALA A 102 12.06 -11.59 -0.04
N ASN A 103 12.14 -10.28 -0.29
CA ASN A 103 13.29 -9.47 0.11
C ASN A 103 13.44 -9.36 1.64
N LEU A 104 12.32 -9.36 2.39
CA LEU A 104 12.32 -9.30 3.86
C LEU A 104 12.68 -10.65 4.51
N THR A 105 12.28 -11.77 3.91
CA THR A 105 12.55 -13.11 4.46
C THR A 105 14.03 -13.46 4.46
N ASP A 106 14.82 -12.83 3.58
CA ASP A 106 16.27 -13.05 3.48
C ASP A 106 17.10 -12.21 4.46
N LEU A 107 16.46 -11.35 5.26
CA LEU A 107 17.16 -10.46 6.20
C LEU A 107 17.53 -11.16 7.50
N ASP A 108 18.76 -10.94 7.96
CA ASP A 108 19.22 -11.38 9.27
C ASP A 108 18.69 -10.46 10.39
N ALA A 109 18.73 -10.97 11.63
CA ALA A 109 18.22 -10.24 12.80
C ALA A 109 18.91 -8.89 13.06
N GLY A 110 20.20 -8.74 12.69
CA GLY A 110 20.91 -7.48 12.80
C GLY A 110 20.36 -6.43 11.83
N THR A 111 20.08 -6.83 10.59
CA THR A 111 19.46 -5.95 9.59
C THR A 111 18.05 -5.50 10.01
N TRP A 112 17.25 -6.37 10.62
CA TRP A 112 15.93 -6.01 11.15
C TRP A 112 15.96 -4.91 12.23
N MET A 113 17.04 -4.88 13.02
CA MET A 113 17.23 -3.89 14.10
C MET A 113 18.02 -2.66 13.65
N ARG A 114 18.41 -2.58 12.37
CA ARG A 114 19.14 -1.41 11.87
C ARG A 114 18.21 -0.20 11.81
N GLU A 115 18.73 0.93 12.26
CA GLU A 115 18.03 2.20 12.22
C GLU A 115 17.98 2.75 10.79
N VAL A 116 16.90 3.44 10.48
CA VAL A 116 16.66 4.21 9.26
C VAL A 116 16.05 5.55 9.67
N GLU A 117 16.27 6.60 8.87
CA GLU A 117 15.64 7.89 9.11
C GLU A 117 14.58 8.14 8.04
N VAL A 118 13.33 8.37 8.43
CA VAL A 118 12.22 8.66 7.51
C VAL A 118 11.57 9.97 7.96
N GLU A 119 11.59 10.98 7.09
CA GLU A 119 10.99 12.31 7.39
C GLU A 119 11.47 12.94 8.72
N GLY A 120 12.72 12.65 9.12
CA GLY A 120 13.31 13.14 10.37
C GLY A 120 12.97 12.31 11.63
N GLU A 121 12.27 11.18 11.46
CA GLU A 121 12.01 10.19 12.50
C GLU A 121 12.99 9.00 12.36
N SER A 122 13.66 8.62 13.45
CA SER A 122 14.50 7.40 13.48
C SER A 122 13.66 6.19 13.86
N LEU A 123 13.70 5.15 13.05
CA LEU A 123 12.95 3.91 13.21
C LEU A 123 13.87 2.72 12.91
N THR A 124 13.64 1.57 13.54
CA THR A 124 14.23 0.32 13.06
C THR A 124 13.57 -0.13 11.76
N LEU A 125 14.28 -0.93 10.94
CA LEU A 125 13.67 -1.55 9.76
C LEU A 125 12.41 -2.36 10.12
N PHE A 126 12.41 -3.01 11.29
CA PHE A 126 11.23 -3.68 11.82
C PHE A 126 10.04 -2.73 12.00
N GLU A 127 10.23 -1.59 12.67
CA GLU A 127 9.18 -0.59 12.87
C GLU A 127 8.71 0.03 11.56
N LEU A 128 9.63 0.26 10.62
CA LEU A 128 9.31 0.75 9.28
C LEU A 128 8.41 -0.23 8.52
N VAL A 129 8.74 -1.53 8.52
CA VAL A 129 7.92 -2.56 7.86
C VAL A 129 6.55 -2.69 8.51
N HIS A 130 6.46 -2.60 9.84
CA HIS A 130 5.18 -2.55 10.54
C HIS A 130 4.34 -1.32 10.17
N ARG A 131 4.99 -0.16 9.97
CA ARG A 131 4.33 1.06 9.48
C ARG A 131 3.76 0.87 8.07
N PHE A 132 4.40 0.11 7.19
CA PHE A 132 3.83 -0.18 5.86
C PHE A 132 2.46 -0.86 5.94
N ALA A 133 2.34 -1.94 6.73
CA ALA A 133 1.07 -2.62 6.98
C ALA A 133 0.03 -1.68 7.57
N THR A 134 0.43 -0.95 8.62
CA THR A 134 -0.47 -0.02 9.33
C THR A 134 -1.02 1.06 8.40
N ASP A 135 -0.16 1.67 7.58
CA ASP A 135 -0.56 2.72 6.65
C ASP A 135 -1.46 2.17 5.54
N ASP A 136 -1.19 0.96 5.04
CA ASP A 136 -2.04 0.32 4.03
C ASP A 136 -3.42 0.01 4.60
N PHE A 137 -3.51 -0.58 5.79
CA PHE A 137 -4.77 -0.82 6.48
C PHE A 137 -5.57 0.47 6.68
N GLN A 138 -4.93 1.55 7.12
CA GLN A 138 -5.58 2.84 7.29
C GLN A 138 -6.13 3.37 5.97
N ARG A 139 -5.32 3.37 4.90
CA ARG A 139 -5.75 3.79 3.54
C ARG A 139 -7.00 3.05 3.07
N LEU A 140 -7.03 1.74 3.28
CA LEU A 140 -8.13 0.86 2.85
C LEU A 140 -9.38 1.04 3.69
N ARG A 141 -9.21 1.18 5.00
CA ARG A 141 -10.32 1.51 5.91
C ARG A 141 -10.93 2.86 5.56
N ASP A 142 -10.10 3.87 5.30
CA ASP A 142 -10.54 5.23 4.98
C ASP A 142 -11.20 5.27 3.59
N LEU A 143 -10.77 4.43 2.64
CA LEU A 143 -11.52 4.17 1.41
C LEU A 143 -12.90 3.57 1.74
N GLY A 144 -12.97 2.52 2.55
CA GLY A 144 -14.23 1.88 2.94
C GLY A 144 -15.23 2.87 3.55
N TYR A 145 -14.78 3.76 4.44
CA TYR A 145 -15.62 4.83 4.99
C TYR A 145 -16.10 5.81 3.93
N ARG A 146 -15.22 6.30 3.05
CA ARG A 146 -15.59 7.23 1.98
C ARG A 146 -16.60 6.64 0.99
N LEU A 147 -16.43 5.36 0.63
CA LEU A 147 -17.37 4.66 -0.26
C LEU A 147 -18.74 4.50 0.38
N HIS A 148 -18.78 4.15 1.68
CA HIS A 148 -20.01 4.05 2.45
C HIS A 148 -20.73 5.41 2.55
N ASP A 149 -19.99 6.49 2.82
CA ASP A 149 -20.56 7.83 2.91
C ASP A 149 -21.10 8.32 1.56
N ALA A 150 -20.39 8.06 0.45
CA ALA A 150 -20.85 8.40 -0.89
C ALA A 150 -22.16 7.66 -1.26
N ASP A 151 -22.26 6.36 -0.95
CA ASP A 151 -23.47 5.55 -1.19
C ASP A 151 -24.67 6.02 -0.33
N LEU A 152 -24.43 6.53 0.88
CA LEU A 152 -25.48 7.14 1.71
C LEU A 152 -25.92 8.52 1.21
N SER A 153 -24.99 9.33 0.69
CA SER A 153 -25.30 10.65 0.11
C SER A 153 -26.17 10.53 -1.15
N ASP A 154 -25.87 9.57 -2.03
CA ASP A 154 -26.64 9.34 -3.27
C ASP A 154 -28.09 8.86 -3.01
N ARG A 155 -28.31 8.16 -1.88
CA ARG A 155 -29.66 7.74 -1.43
C ARG A 155 -30.43 8.82 -0.66
N GLY A 156 -29.78 9.90 -0.25
CA GLY A 156 -30.39 11.00 0.50
C GLY A 156 -30.99 12.10 -0.38
N GLU A 157 -30.73 12.07 -1.69
CA GLU A 157 -31.20 13.06 -2.67
C GLU A 157 -32.43 12.61 -3.50
N GLU A 158 -33.15 11.55 -3.07
CA GLU A 158 -34.46 11.14 -3.63
C GLU A 158 -35.67 11.78 -2.92
#